data_AF-D7BMV9-F1
#
_entry.id   AF-D7BMV9-F1
#
_cell.length_a   1.000
_cell.length_b   1.000
_cell.length_c   1.000
_cell.angle_alpha   90.00
_cell.angle_beta   90.00
_cell.angle_gamma   90.00
#
_symmetry.space_group_name_H-M   'P 1'
#
loop_
_entity.id
_entity.type
_entity.pdbx_description
1 polymer ?
#
loop_
_entity_poly.entity_id
_entity_poly.type
_entity_poly.pdbx_seq_one_letter_code
_entity_poly.pdbx_strand_id
1 'polypeptide(L)'
;MRTNRTYSNRNAVRLCFLLASLLGLLMFVAQVYYSKGGVVRGAPILLIGKPVNILLLPAAIYLVVSVLALILLITTLKQTNSDIKKRRVKAILMVAFLTGTAAFAGTVINMDSYGIVPSKQDDTNCRVIYSWGNSSMHHRFGRFYTMSNNFHLGVKTPYSWSAKGSGKIHDTAWEVRWESGYGTLHTYSSIGIDPDTDIPARFTCDE
;
A
#
# COMPACT_ATOMS: atom_id res chain seq x y z
N MET A 1 -15.66 14.17 -43.85
CA MET A 1 -14.73 13.30 -43.09
C MET A 1 -14.83 13.62 -41.60
N ARG A 2 -15.57 12.86 -40.79
CA ARG A 2 -15.69 13.08 -39.33
C ARG A 2 -15.94 11.79 -38.53
N THR A 3 -15.41 10.66 -39.01
CA THR A 3 -15.69 9.31 -38.48
C THR A 3 -14.51 8.65 -37.76
N ASN A 4 -13.30 9.22 -37.78
CA ASN A 4 -12.10 8.54 -37.24
C ASN A 4 -11.79 8.80 -35.76
N ARG A 5 -12.22 9.93 -35.16
CA ARG A 5 -11.84 10.28 -33.78
C ARG A 5 -12.52 9.43 -32.70
N THR A 6 -13.80 9.09 -32.88
CA THR A 6 -14.59 8.32 -31.88
C THR A 6 -14.25 6.83 -31.89
N TYR A 7 -13.91 6.26 -33.04
CA TYR A 7 -13.52 4.84 -33.16
C TYR A 7 -12.12 4.57 -32.59
N SER A 8 -11.17 5.48 -32.82
CA SER A 8 -9.80 5.41 -32.28
C SER A 8 -9.80 5.41 -30.75
N ASN A 9 -10.62 6.26 -30.12
CA ASN A 9 -10.69 6.37 -28.66
C ASN A 9 -11.22 5.08 -27.98
N ARG A 10 -12.18 4.39 -28.61
CA ARG A 10 -12.75 3.15 -28.03
C ARG A 10 -11.79 1.97 -28.08
N ASN A 11 -10.99 1.85 -29.14
CA ASN A 11 -9.98 0.80 -29.25
C ASN A 11 -8.82 1.06 -28.27
N ALA A 12 -8.43 2.32 -28.08
CA ALA A 12 -7.43 2.69 -27.07
C ALA A 12 -7.89 2.32 -25.64
N VAL A 13 -9.13 2.67 -25.25
CA VAL A 13 -9.67 2.31 -23.93
C VAL A 13 -9.72 0.79 -23.71
N ARG A 14 -10.07 0.01 -24.75
CA ARG A 14 -10.04 -1.46 -24.68
C ARG A 14 -8.64 -2.01 -24.47
N LEU A 15 -7.66 -1.48 -25.20
CA LEU A 15 -6.26 -1.88 -25.03
C LEU A 15 -5.76 -1.55 -23.63
N CYS A 16 -6.02 -0.33 -23.14
CA CYS A 16 -5.69 0.07 -21.78
C CYS A 16 -6.35 -0.84 -20.73
N PHE A 17 -7.62 -1.21 -20.93
CA PHE A 17 -8.32 -2.14 -20.05
C PHE A 17 -7.63 -3.50 -20.00
N LEU A 18 -7.30 -4.09 -21.17
CA LEU A 18 -6.64 -5.39 -21.23
C LEU A 18 -5.26 -5.36 -20.56
N LEU A 19 -4.46 -4.32 -20.81
CA LEU A 19 -3.15 -4.13 -20.18
C LEU A 19 -3.28 -3.96 -18.66
N ALA A 20 -4.19 -3.11 -18.19
CA ALA A 20 -4.43 -2.90 -16.78
C ALA A 20 -4.95 -4.17 -16.09
N SER A 21 -5.83 -4.94 -16.75
CA SER A 21 -6.36 -6.19 -16.22
C SER A 21 -5.27 -7.26 -16.10
N LEU A 22 -4.37 -7.36 -17.10
CA LEU A 22 -3.23 -8.27 -17.02
C LEU A 22 -2.30 -7.89 -15.86
N LEU A 23 -1.96 -6.60 -15.75
CA LEU A 23 -1.13 -6.10 -14.66
C LEU A 23 -1.79 -6.32 -13.30
N GLY A 24 -3.09 -6.04 -13.18
CA GLY A 24 -3.88 -6.29 -11.97
C GLY A 24 -3.87 -7.77 -11.59
N LEU A 25 -4.04 -8.68 -12.55
CA LEU A 25 -3.97 -10.11 -12.27
C LEU A 25 -2.58 -10.52 -11.74
N LEU A 26 -1.50 -10.04 -12.36
CA LEU A 26 -0.14 -10.32 -11.92
C LEU A 26 0.11 -9.82 -10.49
N MET A 27 -0.33 -8.59 -10.19
CA MET A 27 -0.21 -8.02 -8.85
C MET A 27 -1.04 -8.77 -7.81
N PHE A 28 -2.23 -9.25 -8.18
CA PHE A 28 -3.08 -10.03 -7.30
C PHE A 28 -2.45 -11.37 -6.96
N VAL A 29 -1.91 -12.08 -7.97
CA VAL A 29 -1.19 -13.35 -7.75
C VAL A 29 0.03 -13.13 -6.84
N ALA A 30 0.81 -12.07 -7.09
CA ALA A 30 1.93 -11.72 -6.22
C ALA A 30 1.48 -11.43 -4.78
N GLN A 31 0.41 -10.64 -4.60
CA GLN A 31 -0.15 -10.37 -3.28
C GLN A 31 -0.58 -11.64 -2.55
N VAL A 32 -1.28 -12.56 -3.21
CA VAL A 32 -1.70 -13.85 -2.62
C VAL A 32 -0.48 -14.70 -2.25
N TYR A 33 0.53 -14.75 -3.12
CA TYR A 33 1.74 -15.53 -2.87
C TYR A 33 2.54 -15.01 -1.68
N TYR A 34 2.67 -13.68 -1.54
CA TYR A 34 3.47 -13.06 -0.47
C TYR A 34 2.68 -12.78 0.82
N SER A 35 1.35 -12.72 0.78
CA SER A 35 0.51 -12.43 1.96
C SER A 35 0.02 -13.72 2.63
N LYS A 36 0.87 -14.32 3.46
CA LYS A 36 0.46 -15.44 4.32
C LYS A 36 -0.27 -14.92 5.56
N GLY A 37 -1.49 -15.42 5.82
CA GLY A 37 -2.20 -15.19 7.08
C GLY A 37 -3.14 -13.97 7.13
N GLY A 38 -3.65 -13.50 5.98
CA GLY A 38 -4.72 -12.49 5.93
C GLY A 38 -4.29 -11.03 6.18
N VAL A 39 -3.03 -10.79 6.55
CA VAL A 39 -2.47 -9.44 6.69
C VAL A 39 -1.56 -9.12 5.50
N VAL A 40 -1.86 -8.03 4.79
CA VAL A 40 -1.10 -7.61 3.61
C VAL A 40 0.01 -6.65 4.06
N ARG A 41 1.16 -7.22 4.44
CA ARG A 41 2.32 -6.47 4.95
C ARG A 41 3.25 -6.07 3.82
N GLY A 42 3.06 -4.86 3.30
CA GLY A 42 4.01 -4.25 2.37
C GLY A 42 5.23 -3.68 3.10
N ALA A 43 6.25 -3.29 2.33
CA ALA A 43 7.30 -2.41 2.83
C ALA A 43 6.84 -0.94 2.72
N PRO A 44 7.28 -0.05 3.62
CA PRO A 44 7.02 1.37 3.46
C PRO A 44 7.88 1.97 2.33
N ILE A 45 7.32 2.98 1.65
CA ILE A 45 8.04 3.89 0.75
C ILE A 45 7.67 5.33 1.11
N LEU A 46 8.60 6.28 0.95
CA LEU A 46 8.32 7.70 1.19
C LEU A 46 7.76 8.35 -0.08
N LEU A 47 6.49 8.73 -0.06
CA LEU A 47 5.87 9.58 -1.09
C LEU A 47 5.75 10.99 -0.54
N ILE A 48 6.46 11.95 -1.14
CA ILE A 48 6.44 13.36 -0.74
C ILE A 48 6.72 13.50 0.77
N GLY A 49 7.72 12.76 1.25
CA GLY A 49 8.14 12.77 2.65
C GLY A 49 7.22 12.04 3.64
N LYS A 50 6.14 11.39 3.18
CA LYS A 50 5.23 10.60 4.03
C LYS A 50 5.39 9.10 3.75
N PRO A 51 5.53 8.25 4.79
CA PRO A 51 5.64 6.83 4.59
C PRO A 51 4.27 6.25 4.24
N VAL A 52 4.22 5.50 3.16
CA VAL A 52 3.02 4.82 2.69
C VAL A 52 3.32 3.36 2.39
N ASN A 53 2.27 2.54 2.37
CA ASN A 53 2.40 1.14 1.99
C ASN A 53 2.66 1.01 0.48
N ILE A 54 3.69 0.27 0.07
CA ILE A 54 3.95 -0.01 -1.36
C ILE A 54 2.75 -0.68 -2.06
N LEU A 55 1.88 -1.34 -1.29
CA LEU A 55 0.65 -1.97 -1.76
C LEU A 55 -0.42 -0.96 -2.26
N LEU A 56 -0.22 0.34 -2.07
CA LEU A 56 -1.02 1.36 -2.75
C LEU A 56 -0.89 1.28 -4.27
N LEU A 57 0.26 0.86 -4.80
CA LEU A 57 0.48 0.73 -6.24
C LEU A 57 -0.44 -0.34 -6.88
N PRO A 58 -0.49 -1.59 -6.38
CA PRO A 58 -1.47 -2.56 -6.86
C PRO A 58 -2.91 -2.14 -6.57
N ALA A 59 -3.19 -1.50 -5.43
CA ALA A 59 -4.53 -0.96 -5.16
C ALA A 59 -4.95 0.05 -6.26
N ALA A 60 -4.08 0.98 -6.64
CA ALA A 60 -4.33 1.93 -7.72
C ALA A 60 -4.60 1.22 -9.05
N ILE A 61 -3.87 0.13 -9.36
CA ILE A 61 -4.10 -0.67 -10.58
C ILE A 61 -5.50 -1.29 -10.55
N TYR A 62 -5.94 -1.86 -9.42
CA TYR A 62 -7.30 -2.40 -9.30
C TYR A 62 -8.37 -1.33 -9.51
N LEU A 63 -8.16 -0.13 -8.97
CA LEU A 63 -9.06 1.01 -9.19
C LEU A 63 -9.12 1.39 -10.68
N VAL A 64 -7.97 1.46 -11.37
CA VAL A 64 -7.91 1.74 -12.80
C VAL A 64 -8.66 0.68 -13.61
N VAL A 65 -8.49 -0.61 -13.29
CA VAL A 65 -9.24 -1.70 -13.93
C VAL A 65 -10.74 -1.50 -13.75
N SER A 66 -11.20 -1.19 -12.53
CA SER A 66 -12.61 -0.93 -12.25
C SER A 66 -13.15 0.26 -13.03
N VAL A 67 -12.43 1.38 -13.06
CA VAL A 67 -12.86 2.59 -13.79
C VAL A 67 -12.95 2.32 -15.29
N LEU A 68 -11.94 1.65 -15.87
CA LEU A 68 -11.95 1.28 -17.30
C LEU A 68 -13.08 0.31 -17.63
N ALA A 69 -13.34 -0.69 -16.77
CA ALA A 69 -14.46 -1.61 -16.90
C ALA A 69 -15.81 -0.87 -16.89
N LEU A 70 -15.98 0.09 -15.97
CA LEU A 70 -17.19 0.91 -15.86
C LEU A 70 -17.40 1.80 -17.09
N ILE A 71 -16.36 2.45 -17.61
CA ILE A 71 -16.42 3.24 -18.84
C ILE A 71 -16.85 2.35 -20.02
N LEU A 72 -16.26 1.16 -20.16
CA LEU A 72 -16.62 0.20 -21.21
C LEU A 72 -18.06 -0.34 -21.03
N LEU A 73 -18.52 -0.51 -19.79
CA LEU A 73 -19.88 -0.94 -19.49
C LEU A 73 -20.89 0.14 -19.90
N ILE A 74 -20.68 1.39 -19.50
CA ILE A 74 -21.56 2.52 -19.87
C ILE A 74 -21.61 2.71 -21.39
N THR A 75 -20.46 2.64 -22.07
CA THR A 75 -20.42 2.76 -23.53
C THR A 75 -21.11 1.60 -24.26
N THR A 76 -21.12 0.40 -23.70
CA THR A 76 -21.85 -0.76 -24.27
C THR A 76 -23.35 -0.75 -23.91
N LEU A 77 -23.75 -0.11 -22.81
CA LEU A 77 -25.16 0.10 -22.46
C LEU A 77 -25.85 1.08 -23.42
N LYS A 78 -25.15 2.13 -23.88
CA LYS A 78 -25.65 3.08 -24.89
C LYS A 78 -25.89 2.47 -26.28
N GLN A 79 -25.47 1.22 -26.51
CA GLN A 79 -25.73 0.51 -27.78
C GLN A 79 -26.99 -0.35 -27.64
N THR A 80 -28.08 0.10 -28.25
CA THR A 80 -29.47 -0.40 -28.08
C THR A 80 -29.75 -1.82 -28.63
N ASN A 81 -28.78 -2.49 -29.25
CA ASN A 81 -29.01 -3.80 -29.88
C ASN A 81 -28.75 -4.97 -28.92
N SER A 82 -29.75 -5.82 -28.71
CA SER A 82 -29.87 -6.88 -27.70
C SER A 82 -29.26 -8.24 -28.12
N ASP A 83 -28.11 -8.23 -28.80
CA ASP A 83 -27.42 -9.46 -29.19
C ASP A 83 -26.84 -10.21 -27.98
N ILE A 84 -26.93 -11.55 -27.96
CA ILE A 84 -26.38 -12.45 -26.92
C ILE A 84 -24.89 -12.18 -26.71
N LYS A 85 -24.13 -11.92 -27.78
CA LYS A 85 -22.70 -11.57 -27.69
C LYS A 85 -22.48 -10.31 -26.85
N LYS A 86 -23.36 -9.31 -26.95
CA LYS A 86 -23.28 -8.06 -26.17
C LYS A 86 -23.68 -8.27 -24.71
N ARG A 87 -24.62 -9.18 -24.41
CA ARG A 87 -24.95 -9.56 -23.02
C ARG A 87 -23.74 -10.18 -22.31
N ARG A 88 -23.01 -11.09 -22.97
CA ARG A 88 -21.79 -11.69 -22.41
C ARG A 88 -20.69 -10.65 -22.13
N VAL A 89 -20.46 -9.72 -23.06
CA VAL A 89 -19.49 -8.63 -22.84
C VAL A 89 -19.87 -7.76 -21.65
N LYS A 90 -21.15 -7.38 -21.51
CA LYS A 90 -21.63 -6.61 -20.35
C LYS A 90 -21.41 -7.37 -19.03
N ALA A 91 -21.69 -8.67 -19.01
CA ALA A 91 -21.47 -9.51 -17.83
C ALA A 91 -19.98 -9.57 -17.44
N ILE A 92 -19.07 -9.78 -18.40
CA ILE A 92 -17.62 -9.81 -18.15
C ILE A 92 -17.14 -8.46 -17.59
N LEU A 93 -17.58 -7.34 -18.17
CA LEU A 93 -17.21 -6.01 -17.69
C LEU A 93 -17.77 -5.73 -16.28
N MET A 94 -18.98 -6.19 -15.98
CA MET A 94 -19.55 -6.07 -14.64
C MET A 94 -18.75 -6.89 -13.62
N VAL A 95 -18.37 -8.12 -13.95
CA VAL A 95 -17.52 -8.95 -13.10
C VAL A 95 -16.17 -8.26 -12.86
N ALA A 96 -15.51 -7.78 -13.91
CA ALA A 96 -14.23 -7.08 -13.78
C ALA A 96 -14.32 -5.81 -12.90
N PHE A 97 -15.41 -5.05 -13.02
CA PHE A 97 -15.67 -3.89 -12.17
C PHE A 97 -15.85 -4.30 -10.70
N LEU A 98 -16.66 -5.32 -10.42
CA LEU A 98 -16.92 -5.77 -9.06
C LEU A 98 -15.66 -6.36 -8.41
N THR A 99 -14.94 -7.22 -9.12
CA THR A 99 -13.73 -7.87 -8.59
C THR A 99 -12.60 -6.86 -8.39
N GLY A 100 -12.39 -5.93 -9.33
CA GLY A 100 -11.41 -4.85 -9.17
C GLY A 100 -11.74 -3.95 -7.98
N THR A 101 -13.02 -3.61 -7.78
CA THR A 101 -13.44 -2.75 -6.66
C THR A 101 -13.31 -3.46 -5.32
N ALA A 102 -13.67 -4.75 -5.27
CA ALA A 102 -13.48 -5.57 -4.07
C ALA A 102 -11.99 -5.77 -3.74
N ALA A 103 -11.14 -6.02 -4.74
CA ALA A 103 -9.70 -6.14 -4.55
C ALA A 103 -9.07 -4.83 -4.08
N PHE A 104 -9.49 -3.69 -4.64
CA PHE A 104 -9.07 -2.36 -4.20
C PHE A 104 -9.45 -2.10 -2.73
N ALA A 105 -10.74 -2.22 -2.40
CA ALA A 105 -11.23 -1.98 -1.05
C ALA A 105 -10.59 -2.95 -0.05
N GLY A 106 -10.52 -4.23 -0.38
CA GLY A 106 -9.89 -5.27 0.44
C GLY A 106 -8.41 -5.00 0.70
N THR A 107 -7.66 -4.56 -0.32
CA THR A 107 -6.24 -4.17 -0.14
C THR A 107 -6.12 -2.96 0.77
N VAL A 108 -6.90 -1.90 0.52
CA VAL A 108 -6.82 -0.64 1.28
C VAL A 108 -7.22 -0.81 2.75
N ILE A 109 -8.23 -1.64 3.03
CA ILE A 109 -8.71 -1.88 4.40
C ILE A 109 -7.71 -2.74 5.19
N ASN A 110 -7.07 -3.73 4.55
CA ASN A 110 -6.20 -4.70 5.24
C ASN A 110 -4.69 -4.38 5.16
N MET A 111 -4.30 -3.24 4.57
CA MET A 111 -2.89 -2.85 4.50
C MET A 111 -2.45 -2.13 5.78
N ASP A 112 -1.23 -2.42 6.23
CA ASP A 112 -0.59 -1.68 7.31
C ASP A 112 -0.45 -0.19 6.96
N SER A 113 -0.61 0.66 7.97
CA SER A 113 -0.29 2.08 7.94
C SER A 113 1.09 2.33 8.53
N TYR A 114 1.69 3.48 8.21
CA TYR A 114 3.05 3.81 8.63
C TYR A 114 3.17 5.24 9.13
N GLY A 115 4.16 5.44 10.00
CA GLY A 115 4.50 6.73 10.57
C GLY A 115 6.00 6.82 10.74
N ILE A 116 6.49 8.05 10.86
CA ILE A 116 7.89 8.33 11.14
C ILE A 116 8.02 8.47 12.65
N VAL A 117 8.99 7.78 13.25
CA VAL A 117 9.35 8.05 14.65
C VAL A 117 10.06 9.41 14.68
N PRO A 118 9.60 10.37 15.50
CA PRO A 118 10.25 11.67 15.60
C PRO A 118 11.73 11.53 15.94
N SER A 119 12.59 12.35 15.36
CA SER A 119 14.03 12.29 15.62
C SER A 119 14.59 13.65 16.04
N LYS A 120 15.52 13.64 17.00
CA LYS A 120 16.39 14.79 17.28
C LYS A 120 17.74 14.53 16.58
N GLN A 121 18.09 15.40 15.63
CA GLN A 121 19.30 15.30 14.80
C GLN A 121 20.58 15.39 15.65
N ASP A 122 21.65 14.67 15.31
CA ASP A 122 22.52 14.93 14.16
C ASP A 122 22.00 14.66 12.73
N ASP A 123 22.56 15.43 11.79
CA ASP A 123 22.23 15.60 10.37
C ASP A 123 22.29 14.29 9.54
N THR A 124 21.36 13.38 9.78
CA THR A 124 21.28 12.09 9.10
C THR A 124 20.08 12.03 8.16
N ASN A 125 20.30 11.59 6.91
CA ASN A 125 19.21 11.26 5.97
C ASN A 125 18.44 10.00 6.38
N CYS A 126 18.85 9.35 7.47
CA CYS A 126 18.25 8.12 7.97
C CYS A 126 16.97 8.39 8.77
N ARG A 127 15.90 7.68 8.41
CA ARG A 127 14.61 7.76 9.10
C ARG A 127 14.19 6.40 9.62
N VAL A 128 13.63 6.39 10.82
CA VAL A 128 12.98 5.21 11.40
C VAL A 128 11.49 5.31 11.16
N ILE A 129 10.94 4.34 10.45
CA ILE A 129 9.53 4.20 10.13
C ILE A 129 8.96 3.09 11.00
N TYR A 130 7.77 3.28 11.54
CA TYR A 130 7.05 2.24 12.26
C TYR A 130 5.73 1.94 11.55
N SER A 131 5.36 0.66 11.50
CA SER A 131 4.06 0.23 10.96
C SER A 131 3.06 0.00 12.07
N TRP A 132 1.76 0.20 11.81
CA TRP A 132 0.65 -0.35 12.61
C TRP A 132 -0.40 -0.94 11.67
N GLY A 133 -1.06 -2.00 12.12
CA GLY A 133 -2.17 -2.60 11.35
C GLY A 133 -3.35 -1.64 11.23
N ASN A 134 -3.97 -1.62 10.05
CA ASN A 134 -5.24 -0.93 9.86
C ASN A 134 -6.39 -1.95 9.97
N SER A 135 -7.23 -1.78 10.99
CA SER A 135 -8.59 -2.33 11.12
C SER A 135 -8.82 -3.83 11.42
N SER A 136 -9.94 -4.06 12.12
CA SER A 136 -10.66 -5.32 12.40
C SER A 136 -10.03 -6.36 13.34
N MET A 137 -8.72 -6.54 13.32
CA MET A 137 -8.02 -7.34 14.33
C MET A 137 -7.31 -6.39 15.28
N HIS A 138 -7.53 -6.51 16.59
CA HIS A 138 -6.90 -5.70 17.63
C HIS A 138 -5.38 -5.94 17.72
N HIS A 139 -4.64 -5.64 16.65
CA HIS A 139 -3.20 -5.82 16.58
C HIS A 139 -2.53 -4.66 17.31
N ARG A 140 -2.09 -4.95 18.54
CA ARG A 140 -1.39 -4.06 19.47
C ARG A 140 0.12 -4.08 19.26
N PHE A 141 0.57 -4.31 18.02
CA PHE A 141 1.97 -4.48 17.69
C PHE A 141 2.27 -4.03 16.25
N GLY A 142 3.52 -3.63 16.02
CA GLY A 142 4.01 -3.18 14.72
C GLY A 142 5.50 -3.46 14.55
N ARG A 143 6.07 -3.06 13.42
CA ARG A 143 7.50 -3.26 13.12
C ARG A 143 8.19 -1.97 12.79
N PHE A 144 9.49 -1.91 13.07
CA PHE A 144 10.34 -0.81 12.63
C PHE A 144 11.04 -1.13 11.31
N TYR A 145 11.21 -0.09 10.52
CA TYR A 145 11.94 -0.07 9.26
C TYR A 145 12.90 1.11 9.26
N THR A 146 14.05 0.98 8.61
CA THR A 146 15.00 2.07 8.39
C THR A 146 15.00 2.48 6.93
N MET A 147 15.27 3.75 6.65
CA MET A 147 15.25 4.30 5.31
C MET A 147 16.28 5.41 5.17
N SER A 148 17.28 5.18 4.31
CA SER A 148 18.42 6.08 4.09
C SER A 148 18.12 7.28 3.19
N ASN A 149 17.08 7.18 2.35
CA ASN A 149 16.68 8.22 1.40
C ASN A 149 15.20 8.08 1.02
N ASN A 150 14.58 9.14 0.50
CA ASN A 150 13.16 9.23 0.15
C ASN A 150 12.68 8.26 -0.95
N PHE A 151 13.57 7.64 -1.73
CA PHE A 151 13.20 6.81 -2.88
C PHE A 151 13.39 5.30 -2.69
N HIS A 152 13.88 4.85 -1.53
CA HIS A 152 14.12 3.42 -1.27
C HIS A 152 12.93 2.73 -0.61
N LEU A 153 12.87 1.40 -0.71
CA LEU A 153 11.97 0.62 0.15
C LEU A 153 12.56 0.58 1.54
N GLY A 154 11.72 0.78 2.56
CA GLY A 154 12.17 0.67 3.95
C GLY A 154 12.72 -0.71 4.25
N VAL A 155 13.92 -0.75 4.83
CA VAL A 155 14.60 -1.98 5.24
C VAL A 155 14.02 -2.42 6.57
N LYS A 156 13.58 -3.67 6.64
CA LYS A 156 12.98 -4.23 7.84
C LYS A 156 14.04 -4.43 8.92
N THR A 157 13.80 -3.88 10.11
CA THR A 157 14.68 -4.07 11.27
C THR A 157 14.30 -5.35 12.04
N PRO A 158 15.18 -5.84 12.96
CA PRO A 158 14.80 -6.91 13.88
C PRO A 158 13.75 -6.48 14.90
N TYR A 159 13.59 -5.16 15.15
CA TYR A 159 12.74 -4.64 16.19
C TYR A 159 11.26 -4.56 15.80
N SER A 160 10.40 -4.94 16.75
CA SER A 160 8.97 -4.69 16.77
C SER A 160 8.58 -3.88 17.98
N TRP A 161 7.42 -3.21 17.91
CA TRP A 161 6.87 -2.47 19.03
C TRP A 161 5.49 -2.98 19.39
N SER A 162 5.08 -2.76 20.64
CA SER A 162 3.71 -3.00 21.12
C SER A 162 3.29 -1.92 22.12
N ALA A 163 2.01 -1.58 22.18
CA ALA A 163 1.50 -0.56 23.11
C ALA A 163 0.06 -0.83 23.55
N LYS A 164 -0.33 -0.25 24.69
CA LYS A 164 -1.73 -0.24 25.14
C LYS A 164 -2.51 0.82 24.34
N GLY A 165 -3.53 0.39 23.62
CA GLY A 165 -4.34 1.24 22.73
C GLY A 165 -4.24 0.79 21.28
N SER A 166 -5.06 1.37 20.40
CA SER A 166 -5.07 1.07 18.96
C SER A 166 -4.64 2.29 18.15
N GLY A 167 -3.86 2.06 17.09
CA GLY A 167 -3.57 3.08 16.08
C GLY A 167 -2.18 3.70 16.22
N LYS A 168 -2.05 4.92 15.67
CA LYS A 168 -0.79 5.67 15.64
C LYS A 168 -0.30 5.95 17.06
N ILE A 169 0.96 5.64 17.36
CA ILE A 169 1.64 6.10 18.57
C ILE A 169 1.87 7.62 18.49
N HIS A 170 1.57 8.32 19.59
CA HIS A 170 1.75 9.77 19.67
C HIS A 170 3.23 10.16 19.53
N ASP A 171 3.48 11.27 18.83
CA ASP A 171 4.85 11.74 18.57
C ASP A 171 5.60 12.14 19.87
N THR A 172 4.90 12.35 20.98
CA THR A 172 5.50 12.62 22.30
C THR A 172 5.84 11.36 23.11
N ALA A 173 5.41 10.18 22.65
CA ALA A 173 5.59 8.92 23.37
C ALA A 173 6.98 8.30 23.17
N TRP A 174 7.72 8.76 22.16
CA TRP A 174 9.01 8.21 21.77
C TRP A 174 9.78 9.17 20.85
N GLU A 175 11.08 8.98 20.74
CA GLU A 175 11.91 9.62 19.74
C GLU A 175 13.14 8.76 19.42
N VAL A 176 13.76 9.00 18.27
CA VAL A 176 15.08 8.47 17.94
C VAL A 176 16.11 9.58 18.10
N ARG A 177 17.20 9.27 18.82
CA ARG A 177 18.36 10.18 18.96
C ARG A 177 19.53 9.62 18.18
N TRP A 178 20.08 10.43 17.29
CA TRP A 178 21.18 10.04 16.42
C TRP A 178 22.51 10.49 17.02
N GLU A 179 23.41 9.53 17.26
CA GLU A 179 24.75 9.79 17.76
C GLU A 179 25.74 8.83 17.07
N SER A 180 26.84 9.35 16.54
CA SER A 180 27.93 8.55 15.96
C SER A 180 27.49 7.52 14.90
N GLY A 181 26.51 7.86 14.06
CA GLY A 181 26.02 7.01 12.96
C GLY A 181 24.96 5.97 13.34
N TYR A 182 24.55 5.92 14.62
CA TYR A 182 23.48 5.04 15.10
C TYR A 182 22.33 5.85 15.70
N GLY A 183 21.10 5.42 15.43
CA GLY A 183 19.89 6.00 16.00
C GLY A 183 19.40 5.16 17.17
N THR A 184 19.35 5.71 18.37
CA THR A 184 18.87 5.01 19.57
C THR A 184 17.43 5.38 19.85
N LEU A 185 16.54 4.39 20.04
CA LEU A 185 15.15 4.62 20.43
C LEU A 185 15.05 5.01 21.91
N HIS A 186 14.36 6.11 22.18
CA HIS A 186 13.95 6.52 23.53
C HIS A 186 12.43 6.49 23.62
N THR A 187 11.89 5.84 24.63
CA THR A 187 10.45 5.79 24.91
C THR A 187 10.12 6.59 26.17
N TYR A 188 9.03 7.34 26.14
CA TYR A 188 8.52 8.17 27.25
C TYR A 188 7.19 7.66 27.80
N SER A 189 6.60 6.66 27.14
CA SER A 189 5.40 5.96 27.57
C SER A 189 5.64 4.44 27.56
N SER A 190 4.68 3.69 28.09
CA SER A 190 4.75 2.22 28.16
C SER A 190 4.56 1.60 26.77
N ILE A 191 5.66 1.47 26.04
CA ILE A 191 5.79 0.81 24.74
C ILE A 191 6.76 -0.37 24.91
N GLY A 192 6.31 -1.59 24.62
CA GLY A 192 7.16 -2.78 24.59
C GLY A 192 7.94 -2.87 23.28
N ILE A 193 9.20 -3.33 23.33
CA ILE A 193 10.09 -3.36 22.16
C ILE A 193 10.75 -4.74 22.07
N ASP A 194 10.28 -5.57 21.15
CA ASP A 194 10.84 -6.91 20.94
C ASP A 194 11.93 -6.89 19.85
N PRO A 195 13.07 -7.60 20.01
CA PRO A 195 13.43 -8.37 21.20
C PRO A 195 13.90 -7.45 22.34
N ASP A 196 13.39 -7.70 23.56
CA ASP A 196 13.74 -6.92 24.75
C ASP A 196 15.24 -7.06 25.14
N THR A 197 15.92 -8.09 24.65
CA THR A 197 17.35 -8.35 24.95
C THR A 197 18.29 -7.31 24.36
N ASP A 198 17.84 -6.60 23.33
CA ASP A 198 18.68 -5.68 22.54
C ASP A 198 18.27 -4.22 22.79
N ILE A 199 17.77 -3.92 23.99
CA ILE A 199 17.43 -2.57 24.45
C ILE A 199 18.70 -1.88 25.02
N PRO A 200 18.98 -0.61 24.67
CA PRO A 200 18.13 0.26 23.85
C PRO A 200 18.18 -0.13 22.38
N ALA A 201 17.03 -0.12 21.71
CA ALA A 201 16.94 -0.49 20.30
C ALA A 201 17.75 0.49 19.45
N ARG A 202 18.67 -0.03 18.64
CA ARG A 202 19.58 0.76 17.80
C ARG A 202 19.30 0.54 16.32
N PHE A 203 19.26 1.64 15.58
CA PHE A 203 18.97 1.66 14.17
C PHE A 203 20.18 2.16 13.38
N THR A 204 20.44 1.50 12.26
CA THR A 204 21.34 1.98 11.22
C THR A 204 20.59 2.08 9.91
N CYS A 205 21.00 3.02 9.07
CA CYS A 205 20.67 2.95 7.67
C CYS A 205 21.89 2.41 6.94
N ASP A 206 21.68 1.35 6.16
CA ASP A 206 22.66 0.95 5.16
C ASP A 206 22.58 1.98 4.02
N GLU A 207 23.74 2.45 3.57
CA GLU A 207 23.86 3.35 2.40
C GLU A 207 23.51 2.64 1.09
#